data_AF-A0A8J5C6H3-F1
#
_entry.id   AF-A0A8J5C6H3-F1
#
_cell.length_a   1.000
_cell.length_b   1.000
_cell.length_c   1.000
_cell.angle_alpha   90.00
_cell.angle_beta   90.00
_cell.angle_gamma   90.00
#
_symmetry.space_group_name_H-M   'P 1'
#
loop_
_entity.id
_entity.type
_entity.pdbx_description
1 polymer ?
#
loop_
_entity_poly.entity_id
_entity_poly.type
_entity_poly.pdbx_seq_one_letter_code
_entity_poly.pdbx_strand_id
1 'polypeptide(L)'
;MHLKLGQISAIVVSSATLAREVLKTFDIACCSRPHKVATSELSYGGSDIAFMPYGERWRQLRKLCTVEFFSARKINSFTSVREDEIARMARHMSISLLGSRAPSPSTLQKDGQLTEENLKAVLVVTIIFRLDVEKIV
;
A
#
# COMPACT_ATOMS: atom_id res chain seq x y z
N MET A 1 18.43 16.49 1.08
CA MET A 1 18.67 16.64 2.54
C MET A 1 19.29 15.34 3.06
N HIS A 2 20.34 15.42 3.88
CA HIS A 2 21.06 14.26 4.43
C HIS A 2 20.87 14.21 5.95
N LEU A 3 20.61 13.02 6.49
CA LEU A 3 20.37 12.77 7.90
C LEU A 3 21.23 11.61 8.40
N LYS A 4 21.73 11.70 9.63
CA LYS A 4 22.34 10.57 10.34
C LYS A 4 21.41 10.11 11.47
N LEU A 5 20.86 8.91 11.33
CA LEU A 5 20.04 8.23 12.33
C LEU A 5 20.93 7.28 13.13
N GLY A 6 21.64 7.83 14.12
CA GLY A 6 22.70 7.10 14.83
C GLY A 6 23.83 6.73 13.86
N GLN A 7 24.06 5.43 13.67
CA GLN A 7 25.06 4.92 12.72
C GLN A 7 24.54 4.81 11.27
N ILE A 8 23.24 5.06 11.03
CA ILE A 8 22.63 4.91 9.71
C ILE A 8 22.62 6.25 8.98
N SER A 9 23.20 6.29 7.79
CA SER A 9 23.12 7.45 6.89
C SER A 9 21.86 7.35 6.01
N ALA A 10 21.05 8.41 5.99
CA ALA A 10 19.80 8.48 5.24
C ALA A 10 19.72 9.74 4.38
N ILE A 11 19.11 9.64 3.20
CA ILE A 11 18.86 10.76 2.30
C ILE A 11 17.34 10.94 2.18
N VAL A 12 16.87 12.16 2.41
CA VAL A 12 15.46 12.51 2.26
C VAL A 12 15.24 13.12 0.89
N VAL A 13 14.33 12.51 0.14
CA VAL A 13 13.85 12.99 -1.16
C VAL A 13 12.50 13.67 -0.95
N SER A 14 12.47 14.99 -1.00
CA SER A 14 11.28 15.81 -0.70
C SER A 14 10.66 16.49 -1.91
N SER A 15 11.18 16.26 -3.11
CA SER A 15 10.62 16.78 -4.37
C SER A 15 10.04 15.65 -5.22
N ALA A 16 8.89 15.89 -5.84
CA ALA A 16 8.27 14.95 -6.78
C ALA A 16 9.15 14.66 -8.00
N THR A 17 9.93 15.63 -8.47
CA THR A 17 10.86 15.45 -9.61
C THR A 17 11.98 14.49 -9.24
N LEU A 18 12.62 14.70 -8.09
CA LEU A 18 13.66 13.83 -7.55
C LEU A 18 13.13 12.44 -7.18
N ALA A 19 11.92 12.36 -6.62
CA ALA A 19 11.28 11.08 -6.33
C ALA A 19 11.06 10.28 -7.61
N ARG A 20 10.61 10.92 -8.70
CA ARG A 20 10.47 10.25 -10.00
C ARG A 20 11.80 9.72 -10.51
N GLU A 21 12.86 10.51 -10.41
CA GLU A 21 14.20 10.12 -10.87
C GLU A 21 14.75 8.92 -10.06
N VAL A 22 14.64 8.96 -8.73
CA VAL A 22 15.08 7.85 -7.86
C VAL A 22 14.22 6.60 -8.07
N LEU A 23 12.91 6.76 -8.28
CA LEU A 23 11.98 5.63 -8.36
C LEU A 23 11.87 5.02 -9.77
N LYS A 24 12.18 5.77 -10.83
CA LYS A 24 12.11 5.30 -12.23
C LYS A 24 13.48 5.19 -12.90
N THR A 25 14.33 6.21 -12.79
CA THR A 25 15.64 6.25 -13.49
C THR A 25 16.69 5.43 -12.75
N PHE A 26 16.73 5.54 -11.43
CA PHE A 26 17.65 4.79 -10.56
C PHE A 26 16.92 3.68 -9.78
N ASP A 27 15.90 3.11 -10.40
CA ASP A 27 14.96 2.21 -9.75
C ASP A 27 15.66 0.94 -9.22
N ILE A 28 16.59 0.35 -9.98
CA ILE A 28 17.39 -0.83 -9.61
C ILE A 28 18.38 -0.51 -8.50
N ALA A 29 19.02 0.67 -8.50
CA ALA A 29 19.94 1.05 -7.44
C ALA A 29 19.22 1.27 -6.10
N CYS A 30 17.96 1.69 -6.14
CA CYS A 30 17.15 2.04 -4.97
C CYS A 30 15.99 1.06 -4.70
N CYS A 31 15.98 -0.13 -5.32
CA CYS A 31 14.88 -1.08 -5.14
C CYS A 31 15.01 -1.93 -3.87
N SER A 32 16.24 -2.22 -3.42
CA SER A 32 16.46 -3.07 -2.25
C SER A 32 16.26 -2.28 -0.97
N ARG A 33 15.63 -2.92 0.03
CA ARG A 33 15.43 -2.30 1.35
C ARG A 33 16.64 -2.57 2.26
N PRO A 34 17.02 -1.60 3.12
CA PRO A 34 18.08 -1.83 4.10
C PRO A 34 17.72 -2.98 5.04
N HIS A 35 18.64 -3.94 5.20
CA HIS A 35 18.45 -5.06 6.11
C HIS A 35 18.53 -4.58 7.57
N LYS A 36 17.45 -4.79 8.34
CA LYS A 36 17.43 -4.57 9.79
C LYS A 36 17.06 -5.88 10.50
N VAL A 37 17.52 -6.05 11.74
CA VAL A 37 17.19 -7.24 12.56
C VAL A 37 15.68 -7.41 12.68
N ALA A 38 14.96 -6.36 13.06
CA ALA A 38 13.50 -6.39 13.17
C ALA A 38 12.81 -6.79 11.85
N THR A 39 13.29 -6.28 10.71
CA THR A 39 12.69 -6.64 9.42
C THR A 39 13.01 -8.08 9.05
N SER A 40 14.19 -8.59 9.41
CA SER A 40 14.57 -9.99 9.16
C SER A 40 13.64 -10.94 9.89
N GLU A 41 13.41 -10.72 11.18
CA GLU A 41 12.49 -11.55 11.98
C GLU A 41 11.05 -11.50 11.44
N LEU A 42 10.55 -10.31 11.11
CA LEU A 42 9.19 -10.14 10.57
C LEU A 42 8.99 -10.76 9.19
N SER A 43 10.06 -10.88 8.40
CA SER A 43 10.01 -11.36 7.02
C SER A 43 10.55 -12.79 6.85
N TYR A 44 10.63 -13.56 7.95
CA TYR A 44 11.20 -14.92 7.94
C TYR A 44 12.60 -14.96 7.31
N GLY A 45 13.48 -14.08 7.78
CA GLY A 45 14.84 -13.95 7.28
C GLY A 45 14.96 -13.22 5.93
N GLY A 46 14.03 -12.32 5.59
CA GLY A 46 14.03 -11.60 4.30
C GLY A 46 13.50 -12.44 3.14
N SER A 47 12.60 -13.39 3.41
CA SER A 47 12.01 -14.29 2.40
C SER A 47 10.64 -13.85 1.90
N ASP A 48 10.11 -12.73 2.41
CA ASP A 48 8.82 -12.17 2.00
C ASP A 48 8.92 -11.26 0.75
N ILE A 49 7.81 -10.74 0.26
CA ILE A 49 7.81 -9.84 -0.91
C ILE A 49 8.19 -8.39 -0.57
N ALA A 50 8.09 -8.00 0.71
CA ALA A 50 8.23 -6.61 1.16
C ALA A 50 9.67 -6.20 1.50
N PHE A 51 10.45 -7.13 2.08
CA PHE A 51 11.80 -6.92 2.61
C PHE A 51 12.86 -7.80 1.94
N MET A 52 12.48 -8.76 1.09
CA MET A 52 13.46 -9.52 0.30
C MET A 52 14.30 -8.59 -0.58
N PRO A 53 15.64 -8.78 -0.62
CA PRO A 53 16.51 -8.02 -1.51
C PRO A 53 16.15 -8.30 -2.97
N TYR A 54 16.37 -7.31 -3.82
CA TYR A 54 16.02 -7.44 -5.23
C TYR A 54 16.85 -8.55 -5.89
N GLY A 55 16.16 -9.43 -6.59
CA GLY A 55 16.74 -10.58 -7.26
C GLY A 55 15.69 -11.37 -8.03
N GLU A 56 16.08 -12.51 -8.58
CA GLU A 56 15.19 -13.30 -9.44
C GLU A 56 13.98 -13.84 -8.67
N ARG A 57 14.19 -14.34 -7.46
CA ARG A 57 13.11 -14.80 -6.57
C ARG A 57 12.08 -13.70 -6.29
N TRP A 58 12.54 -12.49 -6.01
CA TRP A 58 11.65 -11.35 -5.78
C TRP A 58 10.85 -11.00 -7.04
N ARG A 59 11.48 -11.00 -8.22
CA ARG A 59 10.80 -10.74 -9.50
C ARG A 59 9.71 -11.78 -9.80
N GLN A 60 9.98 -13.05 -9.52
CA GLN A 60 9.01 -14.14 -9.69
C GLN A 60 7.83 -14.01 -8.72
N LEU A 61 8.10 -13.76 -7.44
CA LEU A 61 7.04 -13.52 -6.44
C LEU A 61 6.18 -12.32 -6.83
N ARG A 62 6.81 -11.22 -7.26
CA ARG A 62 6.10 -10.04 -7.73
C ARG A 62 5.20 -10.34 -8.92
N LYS A 63 5.70 -11.08 -9.91
CA LYS A 63 4.92 -11.49 -11.09
C LYS A 63 3.70 -12.33 -10.67
N LEU A 64 3.90 -13.30 -9.78
CA LEU A 64 2.83 -14.15 -9.27
C LEU A 64 1.76 -13.31 -8.56
N CYS A 65 2.18 -12.41 -7.66
CA CYS A 65 1.25 -11.56 -6.94
C CYS A 65 0.45 -10.63 -7.87
N THR A 66 1.10 -10.06 -8.89
CA THR A 66 0.43 -9.21 -9.87
C THR A 66 -0.67 -9.96 -10.63
N VAL A 67 -0.41 -11.20 -11.03
CA VAL A 67 -1.38 -11.98 -11.82
C VAL A 67 -2.51 -12.52 -10.95
N GLU A 68 -2.17 -13.12 -9.80
CA GLU A 68 -3.12 -13.87 -8.99
C GLU A 68 -3.93 -13.02 -8.00
N PHE A 69 -3.37 -11.91 -7.51
CA PHE A 69 -4.02 -11.06 -6.52
C PHE A 69 -4.37 -9.67 -7.05
N PHE A 70 -3.45 -9.04 -7.78
CA PHE A 70 -3.61 -7.64 -8.19
C PHE A 70 -4.06 -7.45 -9.65
N SER A 71 -4.58 -8.50 -10.30
CA SER A 71 -5.18 -8.34 -11.63
C SER A 71 -6.56 -7.70 -11.51
N ALA A 72 -6.93 -6.86 -12.50
CA ALA A 72 -8.23 -6.18 -12.51
C ALA A 72 -9.41 -7.15 -12.32
N ARG A 73 -9.33 -8.34 -12.96
CA ARG A 73 -10.33 -9.40 -12.80
C ARG A 73 -10.45 -9.88 -11.35
N LYS A 74 -9.32 -10.09 -10.67
CA LYS A 74 -9.29 -10.54 -9.27
C LYS A 74 -9.78 -9.43 -8.34
N ILE A 75 -9.33 -8.20 -8.54
CA ILE A 75 -9.80 -7.03 -7.77
C ILE A 75 -11.32 -6.89 -7.90
N ASN A 76 -11.89 -7.05 -9.09
CA ASN A 76 -13.34 -6.99 -9.32
C ASN A 76 -14.10 -8.16 -8.69
N SER A 77 -13.48 -9.34 -8.59
CA SER A 77 -14.12 -10.49 -7.93
C SER A 77 -14.32 -10.30 -6.42
N PHE A 78 -13.52 -9.43 -5.78
CA PHE A 78 -13.63 -9.10 -4.36
C PHE A 78 -14.57 -7.92 -4.06
N THR A 79 -15.28 -7.38 -5.06
CA THR A 79 -16.12 -6.19 -4.88
C THR A 79 -17.21 -6.40 -3.82
N SER A 80 -17.95 -7.51 -3.86
CA SER A 80 -19.02 -7.79 -2.89
C SER A 80 -18.49 -7.86 -1.45
N VAL A 81 -17.35 -8.53 -1.25
CA VAL A 81 -16.70 -8.63 0.07
C VAL A 81 -16.30 -7.24 0.57
N ARG A 82 -15.73 -6.38 -0.29
CA ARG A 82 -15.37 -5.00 0.09
C ARG A 82 -16.59 -4.19 0.50
N GLU A 83 -17.67 -4.26 -0.29
CA GLU A 83 -18.92 -3.55 0.02
C GLU A 83 -19.50 -4.00 1.36
N ASP A 84 -19.49 -5.30 1.64
CA ASP A 84 -19.95 -5.85 2.91
C ASP A 84 -19.10 -5.42 4.11
N GLU A 85 -17.76 -5.41 3.98
CA GLU A 85 -16.86 -4.94 5.04
C GLU A 85 -17.03 -3.44 5.32
N ILE A 86 -17.17 -2.63 4.27
CA ILE A 86 -17.42 -1.18 4.41
C ILE A 86 -18.77 -0.95 5.11
N ALA A 87 -19.81 -1.68 4.72
CA ALA A 87 -21.12 -1.59 5.37
C ALA A 87 -21.08 -2.05 6.83
N ARG A 88 -20.29 -3.08 7.16
CA ARG A 88 -20.07 -3.51 8.55
C ARG A 88 -19.33 -2.46 9.37
N MET A 89 -18.27 -1.87 8.82
CA MET A 89 -17.51 -0.81 9.47
C MET A 89 -18.38 0.43 9.70
N ALA A 90 -19.16 0.86 8.71
CA ALA A 90 -20.07 2.00 8.82
C ALA A 90 -21.14 1.78 9.91
N ARG A 91 -21.71 0.57 9.99
CA ARG A 91 -22.63 0.18 11.07
C ARG A 91 -21.95 0.17 12.43
N HIS A 92 -20.73 -0.34 12.52
CA HIS A 92 -19.99 -0.36 13.79
C HIS A 92 -19.69 1.07 14.27
N MET A 93 -19.29 1.96 13.37
CA MET A 93 -19.09 3.38 13.68
C MET A 93 -20.38 4.07 14.10
N SER A 94 -21.50 3.84 13.40
CA SER A 94 -22.78 4.46 13.75
C SER A 94 -23.29 4.00 15.12
N ILE A 95 -23.16 2.71 15.44
CA ILE A 95 -23.50 2.16 16.77
C ILE A 95 -22.60 2.77 17.86
N SER A 96 -21.30 2.87 17.59
CA SER A 96 -20.35 3.50 18.53
C SER A 96 -20.70 4.97 18.79
N LEU A 97 -21.16 5.69 17.76
CA LEU A 97 -21.60 7.09 17.85
C LEU A 97 -23.00 7.23 18.49
N LEU A 98 -23.87 6.23 18.38
CA LEU A 98 -25.16 6.21 19.07
C LEU A 98 -25.01 5.98 20.59
N GLY A 99 -23.90 5.40 21.04
CA GLY A 99 -23.48 5.40 22.45
C GLY A 99 -23.00 6.77 22.96
N SER A 100 -22.69 7.69 22.04
CA SER A 100 -22.25 9.07 22.32
C SER A 100 -23.00 10.08 21.43
N ARG A 101 -24.32 10.21 21.61
CA ARG A 101 -25.20 11.26 21.02
C ARG A 101 -24.99 11.53 19.51
N ALA A 102 -25.74 10.79 18.68
CA ALA A 102 -25.66 10.78 17.22
C ALA A 102 -26.07 12.08 16.48
N PRO A 103 -25.57 12.28 15.23
CA PRO A 103 -26.24 13.06 14.20
C PRO A 103 -26.99 12.18 13.17
N SER A 104 -27.95 12.81 12.49
CA SER A 104 -29.05 12.26 11.68
C SER A 104 -28.68 11.68 10.29
N PRO A 105 -29.55 10.83 9.69
CA PRO A 105 -29.17 9.89 8.62
C PRO A 105 -29.48 10.33 7.18
N SER A 106 -29.25 11.60 6.81
CA SER A 106 -29.67 12.14 5.49
C SER A 106 -28.55 12.43 4.48
N THR A 107 -27.35 11.85 4.63
CA THR A 107 -26.24 12.07 3.67
C THR A 107 -25.53 10.76 3.30
N LEU A 108 -26.25 9.83 2.66
CA LEU A 108 -25.65 8.78 1.85
C LEU A 108 -26.35 8.75 0.48
N GLN A 109 -26.35 9.91 -0.17
CA GLN A 109 -26.70 10.01 -1.58
C GLN A 109 -25.39 10.01 -2.39
N LYS A 110 -25.31 8.97 -3.22
CA LYS A 110 -24.39 8.73 -4.34
C LYS A 110 -23.65 9.98 -4.82
N ASP A 111 -22.34 9.98 -4.61
CA ASP A 111 -21.41 10.60 -5.54
C ASP A 111 -20.26 9.63 -5.78
N GLY A 112 -20.00 9.35 -7.06
CA GLY A 112 -18.83 8.62 -7.52
C GLY A 112 -17.58 9.44 -7.27
N GLN A 113 -17.13 9.47 -6.03
CA GLN A 113 -15.81 9.95 -5.68
C GLN A 113 -15.01 8.77 -5.14
N LEU A 114 -13.93 8.44 -5.86
CA LEU A 114 -12.82 7.65 -5.34
C LEU A 114 -12.35 8.31 -4.04
N THR A 115 -12.91 7.91 -2.92
CA THR A 115 -12.59 8.47 -1.60
C THR A 115 -11.15 8.10 -1.26
N GLU A 116 -10.42 9.07 -0.71
CA GLU A 116 -9.01 9.03 -0.28
C GLU A 116 -8.59 7.74 0.45
N GLU A 117 -9.52 7.01 1.05
CA GLU A 117 -9.26 5.75 1.75
C GLU A 117 -8.91 4.59 0.80
N ASN A 118 -9.54 4.53 -0.37
CA ASN A 118 -9.15 3.60 -1.43
C ASN A 118 -7.75 3.94 -1.94
N LEU A 119 -7.42 5.24 -2.00
CA LEU A 119 -6.08 5.72 -2.35
C LEU A 119 -5.04 5.33 -1.31
N LYS A 120 -5.38 5.29 -0.01
CA LYS A 120 -4.50 4.82 1.09
C LYS A 120 -4.28 3.31 1.05
N ALA A 121 -5.32 2.51 0.81
CA ALA A 121 -5.19 1.06 0.66
C ALA A 121 -4.40 0.68 -0.60
N VAL A 122 -4.64 1.40 -1.71
CA VAL A 122 -3.82 1.33 -2.93
C VAL A 122 -2.41 1.80 -2.63
N LEU A 123 -2.20 2.86 -1.82
CA LEU A 123 -0.87 3.33 -1.45
C LEU A 123 -0.08 2.29 -0.66
N VAL A 124 -0.70 1.57 0.28
CA VAL A 124 -0.02 0.52 1.06
C VAL A 124 0.42 -0.62 0.15
N VAL A 125 -0.44 -1.03 -0.79
CA VAL A 125 -0.10 -2.03 -1.81
C VAL A 125 0.98 -1.49 -2.78
N THR A 126 0.89 -0.24 -3.21
CA THR A 126 1.85 0.41 -4.12
C THR A 126 3.19 0.69 -3.46
N ILE A 127 3.25 1.04 -2.17
CA ILE A 127 4.51 1.29 -1.44
C ILE A 127 5.20 -0.03 -1.09
N ILE A 128 4.43 -1.08 -0.75
CA ILE A 128 4.97 -2.40 -0.43
C ILE A 128 5.41 -3.15 -1.69
N PHE A 129 4.61 -3.15 -2.77
CA PHE A 129 4.87 -3.92 -4.00
C PHE A 129 5.45 -3.09 -5.16
N ARG A 130 5.64 -1.78 -4.97
CA ARG A 130 6.04 -0.84 -6.03
C ARG A 130 5.19 -0.94 -7.30
N LEU A 131 3.91 -1.30 -7.16
CA LEU A 131 2.98 -1.49 -8.29
C LEU A 131 2.53 -0.13 -8.80
N ASP A 132 2.89 0.19 -10.05
CA ASP A 132 2.38 1.37 -10.77
C ASP A 132 0.85 1.25 -10.86
N VAL A 133 0.16 2.22 -10.26
CA VAL A 133 -1.32 2.27 -10.24
C VAL A 133 -1.88 2.39 -11.66
N GLU A 134 -1.13 3.01 -12.59
CA GLU A 134 -1.49 3.14 -14.02
C GLU A 134 -1.59 1.81 -14.78
N LYS A 135 -1.10 0.70 -14.24
CA LYS A 135 -1.27 -0.64 -14.85
C LYS A 135 -2.42 -1.45 -14.25
N ILE A 136 -3.00 -0.97 -13.15
CA ILE A 136 -4.05 -1.66 -12.38
C ILE A 136 -5.43 -1.06 -12.64
N VAL A 137 -5.48 0.22 -13.04
CA VAL A 137 -6.68 0.92 -13.55
C VAL A 137 -6.70 0.83 -15.07
#